data_AF-A0A2D9FS79-F1
#
_entry.id   AF-A0A2D9FS79-F1
#
_cell.length_a   1.000
_cell.length_b   1.000
_cell.length_c   1.000
_cell.angle_alpha   90.00
_cell.angle_beta   90.00
_cell.angle_gamma   90.00
#
_symmetry.space_group_name_H-M   'P 1'
#
loop_
_entity.id
_entity.type
_entity.pdbx_description
1 polymer ?
#
loop_
_entity_poly.entity_id
_entity_poly.type
_entity_poly.pdbx_seq_one_letter_code
_entity_poly.pdbx_strand_id
1 'polypeptide(L)' 'MAHHETCPVSGMAIADPTSAPQVEYKGQSIYFCCSSCQDSFLKNPEQYLSGNAPHTHCGRCQH' A
#
# COMPACT_ATOMS: atom_id res chain seq x y z
N MET A 1 -3.45 -8.22 14.48
CA MET A 1 -2.06 -7.79 14.76
C MET A 1 -1.22 -8.46 13.68
N ALA A 2 -0.56 -7.83 12.73
CA ALA A 2 -0.03 -6.48 12.58
C ALA A 2 -0.62 -5.80 11.34
N HIS A 3 -1.01 -4.53 11.46
CA HIS A 3 -1.19 -3.67 10.30
C HIS A 3 0.22 -3.23 9.88
N HIS A 4 0.98 -4.14 9.27
CA HIS A 4 2.30 -3.82 8.73
C HIS A 4 2.08 -3.06 7.42
N GLU A 5 2.68 -1.89 7.37
CA GLU A 5 2.71 -0.98 6.25
C GLU A 5 3.43 -1.70 5.11
N THR A 6 2.64 -2.42 4.30
CA THR A 6 3.17 -3.35 3.30
C THR A 6 3.31 -2.58 2.00
N CYS A 7 4.52 -2.56 1.44
CA CYS A 7 4.77 -1.88 0.18
C CYS A 7 4.03 -2.61 -0.95
N PRO A 8 3.11 -1.95 -1.69
CA PRO A 8 2.33 -2.59 -2.75
C PRO A 8 3.20 -2.97 -3.98
N VAL A 9 4.41 -2.42 -4.08
CA VAL A 9 5.35 -2.71 -5.17
C VAL A 9 6.14 -3.98 -4.87
N SER A 10 6.66 -4.12 -3.65
CA SER A 10 7.59 -5.19 -3.28
C SER A 10 6.96 -6.31 -2.44
N GLY A 11 5.77 -6.09 -1.88
CA GLY A 11 5.13 -7.02 -0.93
C GLY A 11 5.85 -7.15 0.43
N MET A 12 6.86 -6.32 0.67
CA MET A 12 7.65 -6.30 1.90
C MET A 12 7.12 -5.25 2.88
N ALA A 13 7.32 -5.50 4.18
CA ALA A 13 7.06 -4.51 5.21
C ALA A 13 7.98 -3.30 5.03
N ILE A 14 7.42 -2.10 5.17
CA ILE A 14 8.16 -0.85 5.22
C ILE A 14 8.87 -0.82 6.57
N ALA A 15 10.19 -0.70 6.56
CA ALA A 15 11.01 -0.66 7.76
C ALA A 15 10.86 0.69 8.50
N ASP A 16 10.72 1.78 7.75
CA ASP A 16 10.64 3.14 8.27
C ASP A 16 9.52 3.93 7.56
N PRO A 17 8.29 3.95 8.08
CA PRO A 17 7.19 4.71 7.48
C PRO A 17 7.40 6.23 7.49
N THR A 18 8.19 6.74 8.43
CA THR A 18 8.49 8.17 8.59
C THR A 18 9.48 8.68 7.55
N SER A 19 10.38 7.82 7.04
CA SER A 19 11.29 8.13 5.92
C SER A 19 10.82 7.54 4.58
N ALA A 20 9.79 6.70 4.61
CA ALA A 20 9.19 6.13 3.42
C ALA A 20 8.63 7.23 2.51
N PRO A 21 8.98 7.23 1.22
CA PRO A 21 8.28 8.08 0.28
C PRO A 21 6.82 7.64 0.20
N GLN A 22 5.92 8.63 0.20
CA GLN A 22 4.51 8.42 -0.02
C GLN A 22 4.02 9.28 -1.16
N VAL A 23 2.97 8.82 -1.84
CA VAL A 23 2.29 9.59 -2.89
C VAL A 23 0.79 9.56 -2.64
N GLU A 24 0.14 10.68 -2.92
CA GLU A 24 -1.31 10.74 -2.94
C GLU A 24 -1.79 10.41 -4.35
N TYR A 25 -2.54 9.31 -4.49
CA TYR A 25 -3.11 8.90 -5.76
C TYR A 25 -4.58 8.55 -5.60
N LYS A 26 -5.46 9.19 -6.39
CA LYS A 26 -6.93 9.02 -6.29
C LYS A 26 -7.50 9.25 -4.88
N GLY A 27 -6.87 10.14 -4.10
CA GLY A 27 -7.27 10.42 -2.71
C GLY A 27 -6.88 9.33 -1.71
N GLN A 28 -6.02 8.39 -2.11
CA GLN A 28 -5.41 7.41 -1.21
C GLN A 28 -3.90 7.70 -1.06
N SER A 29 -3.44 7.78 0.18
CA SER A 29 -2.00 7.87 0.49
C SER A 29 -1.36 6.49 0.38
N ILE A 30 -0.41 6.34 -0.54
CA ILE A 30 0.34 5.10 -0.74
C ILE A 30 1.77 5.29 -0.27
N TYR A 31 2.21 4.39 0.61
CA TYR A 31 3.54 4.38 1.19
C TYR A 31 4.42 3.34 0.49
N PHE A 32 5.69 3.70 0.28
CA PHE A 32 6.68 2.84 -0.36
C PHE A 32 7.88 2.60 0.55
N CYS A 33 8.48 1.41 0.47
CA CYS A 33 9.67 1.12 1.29
C CYS A 33 10.92 1.90 0.84
N CYS A 34 10.96 2.44 -0.38
CA CYS A 34 12.09 3.18 -0.92
C CYS A 34 11.69 4.04 -2.14
N SER A 35 12.52 5.04 -2.47
CA SER A 35 12.31 5.93 -3.63
C SER A 35 12.24 5.16 -4.96
N SER A 36 12.99 4.07 -5.10
CA SER A 36 12.92 3.18 -6.27
C SER A 36 11.55 2.52 -6.47
N CYS A 37 10.84 2.19 -5.38
CA CYS A 37 9.46 1.71 -5.45
C CYS A 37 8.50 2.83 -5.87
N GLN A 38 8.70 4.04 -5.36
CA GLN A 38 7.94 5.22 -5.78
C GLN A 38 8.09 5.48 -7.28
N ASP A 39 9.32 5.48 -7.82
CA ASP A 39 9.57 5.65 -9.26
C ASP A 39 8.88 4.57 -10.11
N SER A 40 8.93 3.32 -9.66
CA SER A 40 8.26 2.21 -10.35
C SER A 40 6.74 2.40 -10.35
N PHE A 41 6.19 2.87 -9.23
CA PHE A 41 4.78 3.21 -9.11
C PHE A 41 4.40 4.40 -10.00
N LEU A 42 5.21 5.46 -10.07
CA LEU A 42 4.96 6.61 -10.94
C LEU A 42 4.92 6.22 -12.42
N LYS A 43 5.73 5.24 -12.84
CA LYS A 43 5.71 4.72 -14.21
C LYS A 43 4.41 4.00 -14.55
N ASN A 44 3.84 3.27 -13.60
CA ASN A 44 2.64 2.47 -13.82
C ASN A 44 1.82 2.36 -12.52
N PRO A 45 1.08 3.41 -12.11
CA PRO A 45 0.37 3.40 -10.83
C PRO A 45 -0.85 2.47 -10.86
N GLU A 46 -1.52 2.37 -12.01
CA GLU A 46 -2.76 1.60 -12.17
C GLU A 46 -2.59 0.10 -11.87
N GLN A 47 -1.46 -0.50 -12.27
CA GLN A 47 -1.19 -1.92 -12.00
C GLN A 47 -0.99 -2.22 -10.51
N TYR A 48 -0.42 -1.28 -9.74
CA TYR A 48 -0.15 -1.49 -8.31
C TYR A 48 -1.39 -1.19 -7.46
N LEU A 49 -2.25 -0.28 -7.92
CA LEU A 49 -3.48 0.11 -7.22
C LEU A 49 -4.62 -0.89 -7.40
N SER A 50 -4.64 -1.61 -8.52
CA SER A 50 -5.70 -2.58 -8.81
C SER A 50 -5.73 -3.76 -7.80
N GLY A 51 -4.70 -3.91 -6.95
CA GLY A 51 -4.59 -4.99 -5.97
C GLY A 51 -4.99 -4.65 -4.53
N ASN A 52 -5.30 -3.38 -4.20
CA ASN A 52 -5.52 -2.95 -2.81
C ASN A 52 -6.96 -2.48 -2.52
N ALA A 53 -7.95 -3.19 -3.04
CA ALA A 53 -9.27 -3.12 -2.43
C ALA A 53 -9.16 -3.76 -1.04
N PRO A 54 -9.35 -3.00 0.06
CA PRO A 54 -9.38 -3.60 1.38
C PRO A 54 -10.44 -4.70 1.33
N HIS A 55 -10.02 -5.90 1.70
CA HIS A 55 -10.92 -7.00 2.00
C HIS A 55 -11.99 -6.44 2.94
N THR A 56 -13.14 -6.13 2.35
CA THR A 56 -14.35 -5.84 3.07
C THR A 56 -14.72 -7.20 3.63
N HIS A 57 -14.19 -7.53 4.82
CA HIS A 57 -14.79 -8.56 5.64
C HIS A 57 -16.17 -8.03 6.03
N CYS A 58 -17.12 -8.28 5.14
CA CYS A 58 -18.54 -8.22 5.37
C CYS A 58 -18.96 -9.61 5.87
N GLY A 59 -19.53 -9.68 7.06
CA GLY A 59 -20.02 -10.92 7.64
C GLY A 59 -20.05 -10.81 9.16
N ARG A 60 -20.98 -10.02 9.71
CA ARG A 60 -22.21 -10.58 10.28
C ARG A 60 -21.91 -11.61 11.39
N CYS A 61 -22.13 -11.14 12.62
CA CYS A 61 -22.51 -11.85 13.83
C CYS A 61 -22.58 -13.39 13.71
N GLN A 62 -21.74 -14.09 14.47
CA GLN A 62 -21.98 -15.50 14.83
C GLN A 62 -22.10 -15.57 16.36
N HIS A 63 -23.17 -16.24 16.81
CA HIS A 63 -23.63 -16.43 18.18
C HIS A 63 -22.52 -16.80 19.18
#